data_AF-A0A238YTQ5-F1
#
_entry.id   AF-A0A238YTQ5-F1
#
_cell.length_a   1.000
_cell.length_b   1.000
_cell.length_c   1.000
_cell.angle_alpha   90.00
_cell.angle_beta   90.00
_cell.angle_gamma   90.00
#
_symmetry.space_group_name_H-M   'P 1'
#
loop_
_entity.id
_entity.type
_entity.pdbx_description
1 polymer ?
#
loop_
_entity_poly.entity_id
_entity_poly.type
_entity_poly.pdbx_seq_one_letter_code
_entity_poly.pdbx_strand_id
1 'polypeptide(L)'
;MQLVVRAEKAEPPGHDAVCEAAATAVVRLLTDPRAAEPDGEWREAVGEWESRRIRKVTRRARGVRWPEAEALPGVTVRHAGAEVRAFPPGPVSDVPPQLAKLQVAGLDLAEAPEPAAPPEPPYAVIALNPEVTITTGKAAAQCGHAAQLLLRQGRRRHVAAWVEAGAPVHLARDVPWARCVKEAAVAVRDGGFTEVPPGTMTAIAWLVRR
;
A
#
# COMPACT_ATOMS: atom_id res chain seq x y z
N MET A 1 4.72 -3.20 -9.33
CA MET A 1 4.20 -4.05 -8.23
C MET A 1 2.68 -4.21 -8.36
N GLN A 2 2.17 -5.43 -8.20
CA GLN A 2 0.73 -5.70 -8.13
C GLN A 2 0.31 -5.82 -6.66
N LEU A 3 -0.93 -5.42 -6.35
CA LEU A 3 -1.61 -5.66 -5.09
C LEU A 3 -2.95 -6.33 -5.40
N VAL A 4 -3.37 -7.29 -4.57
CA VAL A 4 -4.71 -7.89 -4.65
C VAL A 4 -5.40 -7.75 -3.31
N VAL A 5 -6.61 -7.20 -3.33
CA VAL A 5 -7.50 -7.09 -2.17
C VAL A 5 -8.53 -8.21 -2.26
N ARG A 6 -8.72 -8.96 -1.18
CA ARG A 6 -9.89 -9.84 -1.05
C ARG A 6 -11.11 -8.99 -0.74
N ALA A 7 -12.08 -8.99 -1.64
CA ALA A 7 -13.30 -8.21 -1.52
C ALA A 7 -14.52 -9.08 -1.85
N GLU A 8 -15.00 -9.82 -0.85
CA GLU A 8 -16.24 -10.60 -0.96
C GLU A 8 -17.46 -9.67 -0.98
N LYS A 9 -18.57 -10.13 -1.58
CA LYS A 9 -19.81 -9.34 -1.62
C LYS A 9 -20.55 -9.33 -0.29
N ALA A 10 -20.56 -10.45 0.42
CA ALA A 10 -21.33 -10.62 1.64
C ALA A 10 -20.72 -9.82 2.80
N GLU A 11 -19.38 -9.85 2.90
CA GLU A 11 -18.61 -9.21 3.95
C GLU A 11 -17.43 -8.45 3.32
N PRO A 12 -17.69 -7.31 2.65
CA PRO A 12 -16.62 -6.49 2.09
C PRO A 12 -15.80 -5.84 3.22
N PRO A 13 -14.47 -5.73 3.10
CA PRO A 13 -13.67 -5.01 4.06
C PRO A 13 -13.90 -3.49 3.96
N GLY A 14 -13.51 -2.74 4.99
CA GLY A 14 -13.55 -1.28 4.99
C GLY A 14 -12.43 -0.65 4.15
N HIS A 15 -12.67 0.55 3.62
CA HIS A 15 -11.69 1.35 2.87
C HIS A 15 -10.36 1.53 3.64
N ASP A 16 -10.45 2.03 4.88
CA ASP A 16 -9.30 2.36 5.72
C ASP A 16 -8.42 1.12 5.97
N ALA A 17 -9.07 0.01 6.36
CA ALA A 17 -8.40 -1.25 6.63
C ALA A 17 -7.66 -1.79 5.39
N VAL A 18 -8.24 -1.66 4.20
CA VAL A 18 -7.58 -2.03 2.93
C VAL A 18 -6.36 -1.15 2.64
N CYS A 19 -6.47 0.15 2.88
CA CYS A 19 -5.36 1.09 2.67
C CYS A 19 -4.18 0.83 3.62
N GLU A 20 -4.47 0.62 4.90
CA GLU A 20 -3.49 0.28 5.93
C GLU A 20 -2.84 -1.10 5.67
N ALA A 21 -3.65 -2.10 5.29
CA ALA A 21 -3.17 -3.43 4.92
C ALA A 21 -2.27 -3.39 3.67
N ALA A 22 -2.64 -2.61 2.65
CA ALA A 22 -1.84 -2.44 1.44
C ALA A 22 -0.48 -1.79 1.72
N ALA A 23 -0.47 -0.72 2.51
CA ALA A 23 0.76 -0.08 2.97
C ALA A 23 1.67 -1.06 3.71
N THR A 24 1.12 -1.78 4.68
CA THR A 24 1.84 -2.80 5.46
C THR A 24 2.36 -3.92 4.56
N ALA A 25 1.56 -4.42 3.61
CA ALA A 25 1.95 -5.49 2.71
C ALA A 25 3.12 -5.11 1.80
N VAL A 26 3.14 -3.87 1.30
CA VAL A 26 4.27 -3.35 0.51
C VAL A 26 5.54 -3.30 1.34
N VAL A 27 5.46 -2.78 2.57
CA VAL A 27 6.64 -2.69 3.45
C VAL A 27 7.18 -4.08 3.76
N ARG A 28 6.29 -4.99 4.20
CA ARG A 28 6.67 -6.37 4.54
C ARG A 28 7.26 -7.11 3.36
N LEU A 29 6.78 -6.89 2.14
CA LEU A 29 7.39 -7.48 0.95
C LEU A 29 8.79 -6.94 0.69
N LEU A 30 8.98 -5.62 0.80
CA LEU A 30 10.27 -4.98 0.53
C LEU A 30 11.33 -5.21 1.60
N THR A 31 10.91 -5.65 2.79
CA THR A 31 11.78 -6.06 3.90
C THR A 31 11.83 -7.58 4.08
N ASP A 32 11.11 -8.36 3.26
CA ASP A 32 11.20 -9.81 3.26
C ASP A 32 12.62 -10.22 2.88
N PRO A 33 13.25 -11.22 3.54
CA PRO A 33 14.59 -11.67 3.17
C PRO A 33 14.73 -12.01 1.69
N ARG A 34 13.67 -12.52 1.06
CA ARG A 34 13.63 -12.80 -0.38
C ARG A 34 13.78 -11.55 -1.24
N ALA A 35 13.41 -10.37 -0.74
CA ALA A 35 13.55 -9.11 -1.45
C ALA A 35 14.78 -8.29 -1.01
N ALA A 36 15.16 -8.40 0.27
CA ALA A 36 16.14 -7.52 0.90
C ALA A 36 17.57 -8.08 0.90
N GLU A 37 17.73 -9.39 1.09
CA GLU A 37 19.05 -10.02 1.20
C GLU A 37 19.74 -10.16 -0.16
N PRO A 38 21.09 -10.10 -0.23
CA PRO A 38 21.84 -10.12 -1.49
C PRO A 38 21.49 -11.27 -2.45
N ASP A 39 21.16 -12.43 -1.91
CA ASP A 39 20.79 -13.69 -2.57
C ASP A 39 19.28 -13.95 -2.61
N GLY A 40 18.46 -12.99 -2.18
CA GLY A 40 17.01 -13.09 -2.17
C GLY A 40 16.41 -13.21 -3.58
N GLU A 41 15.50 -14.18 -3.77
CA GLU A 41 14.86 -14.49 -5.06
C GLU A 41 14.10 -13.31 -5.72
N TRP A 42 13.66 -12.32 -4.94
CA TRP A 42 12.93 -11.14 -5.41
C TRP A 42 13.79 -9.88 -5.49
N ARG A 43 15.07 -9.94 -5.08
CA ARG A 43 15.92 -8.75 -4.96
C ARG A 43 16.15 -8.05 -6.30
N GLU A 44 16.48 -8.81 -7.35
CA GLU A 44 16.67 -8.26 -8.70
C GLU A 44 15.40 -7.59 -9.21
N ALA A 45 14.26 -8.28 -9.07
CA ALA A 45 12.96 -7.77 -9.46
C ALA A 45 12.59 -6.46 -8.76
N VAL A 46 12.86 -6.35 -7.45
CA VAL A 46 12.68 -5.11 -6.69
C VAL A 46 13.64 -4.01 -7.17
N GLY A 47 14.92 -4.33 -7.38
CA GLY A 47 15.91 -3.36 -7.88
C GLY A 47 15.56 -2.79 -9.26
N GLU A 48 15.14 -3.65 -10.19
CA GLU A 48 14.65 -3.21 -11.50
C GLU A 48 13.42 -2.30 -11.40
N TRP A 49 12.49 -2.65 -10.52
CA TRP A 49 11.28 -1.87 -10.34
C TRP A 49 11.55 -0.50 -9.72
N GLU A 50 12.43 -0.41 -8.72
CA GLU A 50 12.80 0.84 -8.06
C GLU A 50 13.68 1.75 -8.94
N SER A 51 14.42 1.20 -9.91
CA SER A 51 15.23 1.98 -10.87
C SER A 51 14.43 2.59 -12.03
N ARG A 52 13.14 2.25 -12.16
CA ARG A 52 12.24 2.73 -13.22
C ARG A 52 11.16 3.66 -12.67
N ARG A 53 10.24 4.11 -13.53
CA ARG A 53 9.02 4.80 -13.08
C ARG A 53 8.12 3.82 -12.34
N ILE A 54 8.12 3.94 -11.01
CA ILE A 54 7.42 3.03 -10.10
C ILE A 54 5.91 3.08 -10.32
N ARG A 55 5.34 1.94 -10.71
CA ARG A 55 3.88 1.73 -10.78
C ARG A 55 3.42 0.68 -9.76
N LYS A 56 2.32 0.98 -9.08
CA LYS A 56 1.55 0.05 -8.24
C LYS A 56 0.14 -0.09 -8.83
N VAL A 57 -0.36 -1.31 -8.92
CA VAL A 57 -1.72 -1.58 -9.43
C VAL A 57 -2.44 -2.46 -8.43
N THR A 58 -3.56 -1.97 -7.91
CA THR A 58 -4.44 -2.73 -7.03
C THR A 58 -5.54 -3.38 -7.85
N ARG A 59 -5.79 -4.66 -7.57
CA ARG A 59 -6.84 -5.47 -8.17
C ARG A 59 -7.72 -6.04 -7.07
N ARG A 60 -8.94 -6.43 -7.43
CA ARG A 60 -9.86 -7.12 -6.52
C ARG A 60 -10.01 -8.59 -6.87
N ALA A 61 -10.01 -9.45 -5.86
CA ALA A 61 -10.32 -10.87 -5.98
C ALA A 61 -11.47 -11.24 -5.03
N ARG A 62 -12.24 -12.26 -5.42
CA ARG A 62 -13.37 -12.81 -4.67
C ARG A 62 -13.58 -14.28 -5.00
N GLY A 63 -14.13 -15.05 -4.07
CA GLY A 63 -14.34 -16.48 -4.22
C GLY A 63 -13.05 -17.20 -4.66
N VAL A 64 -13.15 -18.10 -5.63
CA VAL A 64 -12.00 -18.88 -6.14
C VAL A 64 -10.82 -18.04 -6.63
N ARG A 65 -11.05 -16.78 -7.04
CA ARG A 65 -9.98 -15.90 -7.51
C ARG A 65 -9.01 -15.47 -6.41
N TRP A 66 -9.44 -15.47 -5.15
CA TRP A 66 -8.56 -15.11 -4.03
C TRP A 66 -7.53 -16.22 -3.74
N PRO A 67 -7.91 -17.49 -3.51
CA PRO A 67 -6.94 -18.58 -3.35
C PRO A 67 -5.99 -18.73 -4.55
N GLU A 68 -6.48 -18.54 -5.78
CA GLU A 68 -5.63 -18.54 -6.98
C GLU A 68 -4.55 -17.45 -6.96
N ALA A 69 -4.86 -16.28 -6.41
CA ALA A 69 -3.90 -15.19 -6.25
C ALA A 69 -2.96 -15.45 -5.05
N GLU A 70 -3.48 -16.00 -3.95
CA GLU A 70 -2.69 -16.33 -2.75
C GLU A 70 -1.64 -17.42 -3.02
N ALA A 71 -1.90 -18.33 -3.95
CA ALA A 71 -0.97 -19.37 -4.38
C ALA A 71 0.28 -18.86 -5.12
N LEU A 72 0.25 -17.65 -5.68
CA LEU A 72 1.44 -17.03 -6.30
C LEU A 72 2.40 -16.49 -5.24
N PRO A 73 3.72 -16.37 -5.51
CA PRO A 73 4.68 -15.75 -4.58
C PRO A 73 4.26 -14.33 -4.14
N GLY A 74 4.50 -14.00 -2.87
CA GLY A 74 4.12 -12.72 -2.30
C GLY A 74 3.87 -12.75 -0.79
N VAL A 75 3.42 -11.63 -0.26
CA VAL A 75 3.13 -11.41 1.16
C VAL A 75 1.67 -11.02 1.34
N THR A 76 0.93 -11.76 2.18
CA THR A 76 -0.45 -11.43 2.56
C THR A 76 -0.44 -10.76 3.93
N VAL A 77 -1.13 -9.63 4.05
CA VAL A 77 -1.42 -8.96 5.32
C VAL A 77 -2.92 -9.07 5.60
N ARG A 78 -3.23 -9.43 6.85
CA ARG A 78 -4.58 -9.42 7.42
C ARG A 78 -4.64 -8.29 8.44
N HIS A 79 -5.58 -7.38 8.30
CA HIS A 79 -5.70 -6.20 9.17
C HIS A 79 -7.15 -5.72 9.21
N ALA A 80 -7.74 -5.64 10.41
CA ALA A 80 -9.10 -5.14 10.63
C ALA A 80 -10.16 -5.69 9.63
N GLY A 81 -10.10 -7.01 9.37
CA GLY A 81 -11.01 -7.69 8.41
C GLY A 81 -10.63 -7.57 6.93
N ALA A 82 -9.65 -6.74 6.58
CA ALA A 82 -9.09 -6.68 5.23
C ALA A 82 -7.98 -7.72 5.03
N GLU A 83 -7.93 -8.32 3.83
CA GLU A 83 -6.82 -9.15 3.37
C GLU A 83 -6.25 -8.56 2.09
N VAL A 84 -4.97 -8.20 2.11
CA VAL A 84 -4.27 -7.62 0.97
C VAL A 84 -2.97 -8.37 0.73
N ARG A 85 -2.75 -8.79 -0.52
CA ARG A 85 -1.53 -9.46 -0.96
C ARG A 85 -0.70 -8.55 -1.85
N ALA A 86 0.58 -8.37 -1.48
CA ALA A 86 1.58 -7.76 -2.33
C ALA A 86 2.39 -8.84 -3.06
N PHE A 87 2.68 -8.60 -4.33
CA PHE A 87 3.41 -9.52 -5.20
C PHE A 87 4.78 -8.93 -5.55
N PRO A 88 5.82 -9.78 -5.72
CA PRO A 88 7.11 -9.33 -6.25
C PRO A 88 6.88 -8.52 -7.53
N PRO A 89 7.50 -7.33 -7.66
CA PRO A 89 7.27 -6.50 -8.82
C PRO A 89 7.81 -7.18 -10.08
N GLY A 90 7.19 -6.91 -11.23
CA GLY A 90 7.64 -7.39 -12.54
C GLY A 90 7.17 -6.45 -13.65
N PRO A 91 7.58 -6.70 -14.91
CA PRO A 91 7.18 -5.92 -16.07
C PRO A 91 5.65 -5.88 -16.24
N VAL A 92 5.11 -4.76 -16.75
CA VAL A 92 3.67 -4.63 -17.01
C VAL A 92 3.19 -5.59 -18.10
N SER A 93 4.09 -5.96 -19.02
CA SER A 93 3.86 -6.96 -20.07
C SER A 93 3.85 -8.40 -19.56
N ASP A 94 4.29 -8.64 -18.32
CA ASP A 94 4.49 -9.98 -17.76
C ASP A 94 3.77 -10.14 -16.41
N VAL A 95 2.48 -9.80 -16.40
CA VAL A 95 1.61 -10.01 -15.23
C VAL A 95 1.07 -11.43 -15.26
N PRO A 96 1.24 -12.25 -14.19
CA PRO A 96 0.73 -13.61 -14.15
C PRO A 96 -0.75 -13.71 -14.56
N PRO A 97 -1.16 -14.72 -15.36
CA PRO A 97 -2.54 -14.82 -15.85
C PRO A 97 -3.61 -14.79 -14.75
N GLN A 98 -3.29 -15.35 -13.58
CA GLN A 98 -4.15 -15.35 -12.40
C GLN A 98 -4.44 -13.94 -11.90
N LEU A 99 -3.48 -13.00 -12.03
CA LEU A 99 -3.63 -11.60 -11.68
C LEU A 99 -4.20 -10.77 -12.84
N ALA A 100 -3.79 -11.06 -14.07
CA ALA A 100 -4.20 -10.31 -15.27
C ALA A 100 -5.72 -10.31 -15.46
N LYS A 101 -6.37 -11.44 -15.16
CA LYS A 101 -7.84 -11.61 -15.23
C LYS A 101 -8.62 -10.90 -14.10
N LEU A 102 -7.94 -10.41 -13.06
CA LEU A 102 -8.59 -9.69 -11.96
C LEU A 102 -8.85 -8.24 -12.35
N GLN A 103 -9.98 -7.70 -11.87
CA GLN A 103 -10.40 -6.34 -12.21
C GLN A 103 -9.57 -5.29 -11.44
N VAL A 104 -9.10 -4.28 -12.16
CA VAL A 104 -8.46 -3.08 -11.61
C VAL A 104 -9.50 -2.02 -11.23
N ALA A 105 -10.60 -1.93 -12.00
CA ALA A 105 -11.69 -0.99 -11.77
C ALA A 105 -12.76 -1.56 -10.82
N GLY A 106 -13.55 -0.66 -10.22
CA GLY A 106 -14.74 -1.01 -9.43
C GLY A 106 -14.44 -1.60 -8.04
N LEU A 107 -13.25 -1.33 -7.49
CA LEU A 107 -12.99 -1.51 -6.06
C LEU A 107 -13.19 -0.17 -5.36
N ASP A 108 -14.41 0.05 -4.90
CA ASP A 108 -14.84 1.22 -4.16
C ASP A 108 -15.60 0.73 -2.92
N LEU A 109 -14.98 0.87 -1.77
CA LEU A 109 -15.42 0.32 -0.48
C LEU A 109 -15.82 1.45 0.43
N ALA A 110 -16.80 1.20 1.30
CA ALA A 110 -17.24 2.19 2.27
C ALA A 110 -16.14 2.52 3.28
N GLU A 111 -16.05 3.80 3.64
CA GLU A 111 -15.32 4.26 4.81
C GLU A 111 -16.13 3.98 6.08
N ALA A 112 -15.43 3.75 7.19
CA ALA A 112 -16.08 3.71 8.49
C ALA A 112 -16.56 5.13 8.86
N PRO A 113 -17.69 5.28 9.57
CA PRO A 113 -18.19 6.59 10.00
C PRO A 113 -17.14 7.38 10.80
N GLU A 114 -16.38 6.69 11.65
CA GLU A 114 -15.29 7.25 12.43
C GLU A 114 -13.99 6.48 12.12
N PRO A 115 -12.83 7.16 12.07
CA PRO A 115 -11.56 6.49 11.91
C PRO A 115 -11.25 5.63 13.15
N ALA A 116 -10.56 4.51 12.92
CA ALA A 116 -10.08 3.68 14.02
C ALA A 116 -9.04 4.44 14.87
N ALA A 117 -8.93 4.11 16.15
CA ALA A 117 -7.88 4.66 16.98
C ALA A 117 -6.49 4.25 16.43
N PRO A 118 -5.48 5.15 16.47
CA PRO A 118 -4.13 4.80 16.06
C PRO A 118 -3.55 3.70 16.96
N PRO A 119 -2.66 2.84 16.43
CA PRO A 119 -1.97 1.83 17.24
C PRO A 119 -0.91 2.48 18.16
N GLU A 120 -0.39 1.68 19.09
CA GLU A 120 0.75 2.10 19.92
C GLU A 120 2.01 2.39 19.07
N PRO A 121 2.76 3.47 19.34
CA PRO A 121 4.01 3.75 18.63
C PRO A 121 5.07 2.63 18.77
N PRO A 122 5.91 2.42 17.74
CA PRO A 122 6.01 3.20 16.51
C PRO A 122 5.03 2.77 15.41
N TYR A 123 4.46 3.72 14.67
CA TYR A 123 3.63 3.47 13.49
C TYR A 123 3.81 4.54 12.42
N ALA A 124 3.44 4.23 11.18
CA ALA A 124 3.36 5.21 10.11
C ALA A 124 1.96 5.81 10.04
N VAL A 125 1.87 7.14 9.98
CA VAL A 125 0.64 7.81 9.57
C VAL A 125 0.70 7.99 8.05
N ILE A 126 -0.40 7.69 7.38
CA ILE A 126 -0.64 8.04 5.98
C ILE A 126 -1.88 8.91 5.93
N ALA A 127 -1.84 10.00 5.16
CA ALA A 127 -3.01 10.79 4.82
C ALA A 127 -3.16 10.87 3.30
N LEU A 128 -4.39 10.71 2.82
CA LEU A 128 -4.75 10.90 1.41
C LEU A 128 -5.20 12.35 1.19
N ASN A 129 -4.90 12.92 0.02
CA ASN A 129 -5.32 14.28 -0.28
C ASN A 129 -6.84 14.33 -0.44
N PRO A 130 -7.57 15.09 0.40
CA PRO A 130 -9.03 15.15 0.34
C PRO A 130 -9.58 15.83 -0.93
N GLU A 131 -8.75 16.60 -1.65
CA GLU A 131 -9.12 17.24 -2.91
C GLU A 131 -9.08 16.25 -4.10
N VAL A 132 -8.64 15.01 -3.87
CA VAL A 132 -8.45 14.00 -4.90
C VAL A 132 -9.40 12.82 -4.65
N THR A 133 -10.51 12.81 -5.37
CA THR A 133 -11.45 11.68 -5.31
C THR A 133 -10.88 10.47 -6.05
N ILE A 134 -10.61 9.40 -5.31
CA ILE A 134 -10.05 8.16 -5.84
C ILE A 134 -10.78 6.95 -5.28
N THR A 135 -10.90 5.90 -6.09
CA THR A 135 -11.45 4.61 -5.65
C THR A 135 -10.54 3.96 -4.61
N THR A 136 -11.08 3.07 -3.79
CA THR A 136 -10.28 2.31 -2.80
C THR A 136 -9.09 1.58 -3.43
N GLY A 137 -9.23 1.04 -4.65
CA GLY A 137 -8.09 0.44 -5.36
C GLY A 137 -6.94 1.43 -5.63
N LYS A 138 -7.26 2.65 -6.08
CA LYS A 138 -6.28 3.71 -6.30
C LYS A 138 -5.70 4.18 -4.96
N ALA A 139 -6.53 4.39 -3.94
CA ALA A 139 -6.09 4.76 -2.58
C ALA A 139 -5.09 3.76 -1.99
N ALA A 140 -5.41 2.47 -2.03
CA ALA A 140 -4.52 1.40 -1.58
C ALA A 140 -3.16 1.41 -2.31
N ALA A 141 -3.15 1.68 -3.61
CA ALA A 141 -1.91 1.80 -4.37
C ALA A 141 -1.08 3.02 -3.94
N GLN A 142 -1.74 4.15 -3.64
CA GLN A 142 -1.08 5.36 -3.13
C GLN A 142 -0.55 5.18 -1.71
N CYS A 143 -1.31 4.54 -0.81
CA CYS A 143 -0.85 4.19 0.54
C CYS A 143 0.37 3.26 0.49
N GLY A 144 0.33 2.22 -0.37
CA GLY A 144 1.49 1.38 -0.66
C GLY A 144 2.69 2.16 -1.19
N HIS A 145 2.46 3.21 -1.99
CA HIS A 145 3.54 4.07 -2.48
C HIS A 145 4.11 4.97 -1.39
N ALA A 146 3.27 5.59 -0.57
CA ALA A 146 3.70 6.44 0.55
C ALA A 146 4.53 5.64 1.55
N ALA A 147 4.10 4.42 1.89
CA ALA A 147 4.82 3.52 2.79
C ALA A 147 6.18 3.08 2.21
N GLN A 148 6.26 2.80 0.91
CA GLN A 148 7.54 2.54 0.23
C GLN A 148 8.48 3.74 0.33
N LEU A 149 8.00 4.96 0.04
CA LEU A 149 8.84 6.16 0.15
C LEU A 149 9.33 6.36 1.58
N LEU A 150 8.46 6.14 2.58
CA LEU A 150 8.81 6.25 3.99
C LEU A 150 9.88 5.23 4.39
N LEU A 151 9.78 3.99 3.91
CA LEU A 151 10.80 2.94 4.11
C LEU A 151 12.17 3.35 3.53
N ARG A 152 12.20 3.99 2.36
CA ARG A 152 13.46 4.34 1.66
C ARG A 152 14.07 5.68 2.09
N GLN A 153 13.24 6.65 2.45
CA GLN A 153 13.66 8.04 2.69
C GLN A 153 13.57 8.45 4.16
N GLY A 154 12.85 7.66 4.98
CA GLY A 154 12.72 7.92 6.41
C GLY A 154 14.06 7.80 7.15
N ARG A 155 14.14 8.41 8.34
CA ARG A 155 15.33 8.31 9.19
C ARG A 155 15.56 6.86 9.60
N ARG A 156 16.72 6.29 9.22
CA ARG A 156 17.08 4.86 9.38
C ARG A 156 16.67 4.26 10.73
N ARG A 157 16.99 4.91 11.84
CA ARG A 157 16.66 4.41 13.19
C ARG A 157 15.15 4.27 13.45
N HIS A 158 14.34 5.22 12.96
CA HIS A 158 12.90 5.21 13.18
C HIS A 158 12.22 4.23 12.24
N VAL A 159 12.72 4.14 11.00
CA VAL A 159 12.26 3.14 10.02
C VAL A 159 12.53 1.72 10.55
N ALA A 160 13.73 1.46 11.08
CA ALA A 160 14.07 0.17 11.67
C ALA A 160 13.10 -0.21 12.79
N ALA A 161 12.89 0.69 13.77
CA ALA A 161 11.95 0.44 14.87
C ALA A 161 10.50 0.21 14.39
N TRP A 162 10.05 0.93 13.37
CA TRP A 162 8.73 0.74 12.76
C TRP A 162 8.61 -0.61 12.05
N VAL A 163 9.62 -1.02 11.28
CA VAL A 163 9.65 -2.32 10.60
C VAL A 163 9.69 -3.47 11.60
N GLU A 164 10.52 -3.36 12.64
CA GLU A 164 10.61 -4.34 13.74
C GLU A 164 9.27 -4.50 14.48
N ALA A 165 8.49 -3.43 14.62
CA ALA A 165 7.14 -3.47 15.17
C ALA A 165 6.08 -4.10 14.23
N GLY A 166 6.50 -4.63 13.08
CA GLY A 166 5.60 -5.24 12.09
C GLY A 166 5.03 -4.27 11.06
N ALA A 167 5.62 -3.07 10.99
CA ALA A 167 5.24 -1.95 10.12
C ALA A 167 3.77 -1.49 10.26
N PRO A 168 3.24 -1.25 11.48
CA PRO A 168 1.86 -0.82 11.65
C PRO A 168 1.62 0.54 10.96
N VAL A 169 0.44 0.70 10.37
CA VAL A 169 0.03 1.88 9.60
C VAL A 169 -1.31 2.37 10.12
N HIS A 170 -1.47 3.68 10.20
CA HIS A 170 -2.73 4.35 10.50
C HIS A 170 -3.09 5.33 9.38
N LEU A 171 -4.29 5.23 8.83
CA LEU A 171 -4.85 6.16 7.85
C LEU A 171 -5.53 7.32 8.57
N ALA A 172 -4.90 8.50 8.54
CA ALA A 172 -5.46 9.70 9.17
C ALA A 172 -6.60 10.29 8.31
N ARG A 173 -7.78 10.43 8.93
CA ARG A 173 -8.95 11.11 8.34
C ARG A 173 -9.49 12.26 9.19
N ASP A 174 -9.12 12.32 10.46
CA ASP A 174 -9.54 13.31 11.45
C ASP A 174 -8.56 14.48 11.62
N VAL A 175 -7.44 14.47 10.89
CA VAL A 175 -6.44 15.53 10.93
C VAL A 175 -6.56 16.42 9.68
N PRO A 176 -6.66 17.76 9.83
CA PRO A 176 -6.71 18.66 8.69
C PRO A 176 -5.51 18.49 7.77
N TRP A 177 -5.75 18.40 6.45
CA TRP A 177 -4.71 18.17 5.44
C TRP A 177 -3.51 19.11 5.57
N ALA A 178 -3.75 20.41 5.80
CA ALA A 178 -2.68 21.40 5.99
C ALA A 178 -1.76 21.10 7.18
N ARG A 179 -2.26 20.43 8.22
CA ARG A 179 -1.45 19.96 9.35
C ARG A 179 -0.66 18.70 8.96
N CYS A 180 -1.29 17.75 8.29
CA CYS A 180 -0.61 16.56 7.77
C CYS A 180 0.57 16.94 6.87
N VAL A 181 0.42 17.95 5.99
CA VAL A 181 1.48 18.43 5.10
C VAL A 181 2.69 18.96 5.88
N LYS A 182 2.50 19.59 7.04
CA LYS A 182 3.60 20.08 7.88
C LYS A 182 4.38 18.94 8.56
N GLU A 183 3.71 17.84 8.88
CA GLU A 183 4.30 16.66 9.51
C GLU A 183 4.93 15.69 8.50
N ALA A 184 4.52 15.78 7.23
CA ALA A 184 4.92 14.86 6.18
C ALA A 184 6.45 14.73 6.05
N ALA A 185 6.95 13.51 6.20
CA ALA A 185 8.33 13.18 5.89
C ALA A 185 8.51 12.86 4.39
N VAL A 186 7.45 12.34 3.76
CA VAL A 186 7.40 11.99 2.34
C VAL A 186 6.06 12.39 1.73
N ALA A 187 6.07 12.66 0.43
CA ALA A 187 4.88 12.96 -0.35
C ALA A 187 4.89 12.15 -1.66
N VAL A 188 3.77 11.47 -1.94
CA VAL A 188 3.51 10.85 -3.22
C VAL A 188 2.94 11.90 -4.15
N ARG A 189 3.55 12.01 -5.33
CA ARG A 189 3.06 12.87 -6.41
C ARG A 189 2.72 12.00 -7.59
N ASP A 190 1.53 12.20 -8.15
CA ASP A 190 1.10 11.42 -9.31
C ASP A 190 2.04 11.69 -10.49
N GLY A 191 2.59 10.61 -11.06
CA GLY A 191 3.52 10.66 -12.18
C GLY A 191 2.86 10.86 -13.55
N GLY A 192 1.55 11.18 -13.59
CA GLY A 192 0.74 11.29 -14.81
C GLY A 192 0.14 9.97 -15.26
N PHE A 193 -0.09 9.03 -14.35
CA PHE A 193 -0.65 7.69 -14.66
C PHE A 193 -2.08 7.51 -14.15
N THR A 194 -2.67 8.57 -13.60
CA THR A 194 -4.06 8.60 -13.14
C THR A 194 -4.82 9.78 -13.74
N GLU A 195 -6.08 9.92 -13.38
CA GLU A 195 -6.99 10.96 -13.88
C GLU A 195 -6.73 12.35 -13.27
N VAL A 196 -5.78 12.49 -12.34
CA VAL A 196 -5.42 13.78 -11.73
C VAL A 196 -4.25 14.47 -12.44
N PRO A 197 -4.15 15.81 -12.38
CA PRO A 197 -3.04 16.53 -13.00
C PRO A 197 -1.68 16.00 -12.54
N PRO A 198 -0.69 15.82 -13.45
CA PRO A 198 0.66 15.42 -13.07
C PRO A 198 1.24 16.33 -11.98
N GLY A 199 1.92 15.74 -10.99
CA GLY A 199 2.49 16.48 -9.86
C GLY A 199 1.54 16.70 -8.68
N THR A 200 0.26 16.35 -8.83
CA THR A 200 -0.73 16.35 -7.74
C THR A 200 -0.24 15.49 -6.58
N MET A 201 -0.23 16.05 -5.38
CA MET A 201 0.10 15.32 -4.17
C MET A 201 -1.09 14.44 -3.79
N THR A 202 -0.94 13.13 -3.86
CA THR A 202 -2.04 12.16 -3.67
C THR A 202 -2.05 11.57 -2.27
N ALA A 203 -0.87 11.38 -1.67
CA ALA A 203 -0.71 10.85 -0.34
C ALA A 203 0.55 11.44 0.32
N ILE A 204 0.55 11.52 1.64
CA ILE A 204 1.70 11.91 2.46
C ILE A 204 1.85 10.94 3.62
N ALA A 205 3.07 10.81 4.14
CA ALA A 205 3.32 9.93 5.27
C ALA A 205 4.44 10.43 6.19
N TRP A 206 4.36 10.05 7.46
CA TRP A 206 5.39 10.26 8.47
C TRP A 206 5.36 9.14 9.53
N LEU A 207 6.39 9.09 10.38
CA LEU A 207 6.47 8.13 11.48
C LEU A 207 6.14 8.80 12.81
N VAL A 208 5.22 8.20 13.55
CA VAL A 208 5.01 8.43 14.98
C VAL A 208 5.94 7.51 15.75
N ARG A 209 6.59 8.06 16.76
CA ARG A 209 7.68 7.41 17.51
C ARG A 209 7.21 7.19 18.95
N ARG A 210 7.83 6.23 19.63
CA ARG A 210 7.75 6.14 21.08
C ARG A 210 8.36 7.37 21.75
#